data_AF-A0A7J4V0G9-F1
#
_entry.id   AF-A0A7J4V0G9-F1
#
_cell.length_a   1.000
_cell.length_b   1.000
_cell.length_c   1.000
_cell.angle_alpha   90.00
_cell.angle_beta   90.00
_cell.angle_gamma   90.00
#
_symmetry.space_group_name_H-M   'P 1'
#
loop_
_entity.id
_entity.type
_entity.pdbx_description
1 polymer ?
#
loop_
_entity_poly.entity_id
_entity_poly.type
_entity_poly.pdbx_seq_one_letter_code
_entity_poly.pdbx_strand_id
1 'polypeptide(L)'
;MKNILLIFFVLAVVGGFAFAERGGSGNSNNSTTECVINDDCDADEICIDGECEDNDLGNRSSENECTADTDCTNGKVCINGECERFENETEDNDKNETEDECSVNTDCDADKICLNGECEDADENETEDNDENETDDNSTGRVRWLKDCVDDSAMRNLNELAMKLRQAEVRGDQEEIIELKAQIEKLNLKVRTRTEECKQRNMNLGLFVSQAVKDKNGSASGIVEYYKLKLSEISQEDNLTLRLDMLRALRQEVDAEIRSIMENKREIRQEEMKDLVEKFEIRRDKIKADDVEVDSDNRTIITEINGKEVEIKVLNRQIKIKVEGTEVDASEITLENNTLFYNGTAIKTLPSDALFRYKIKAKEMELEQKEDRLIYKVKYEQRKKVLGLFKAKAQREAEIDSSDGNKLEDKGPWWIFLATNDKSVETAE
;
A
#
# COMPACT_ATOMS: atom_id res chain seq x y z
N MET A 1 35.50 -28.84 -17.62
CA MET A 1 35.10 -29.81 -16.58
C MET A 1 34.20 -29.07 -15.61
N LYS A 2 32.95 -29.47 -15.31
CA LYS A 2 32.18 -30.68 -15.67
C LYS A 2 30.82 -30.28 -16.29
N ASN A 3 30.17 -31.26 -16.91
CA ASN A 3 28.79 -31.16 -17.42
C ASN A 3 27.78 -30.96 -16.29
N ILE A 4 26.63 -30.36 -16.60
CA ILE A 4 25.30 -30.93 -16.36
C ILE A 4 24.38 -30.43 -17.49
N LEU A 5 23.47 -31.30 -17.92
CA LEU A 5 22.59 -31.17 -19.07
C LEU A 5 21.21 -31.72 -18.65
N LEU A 6 20.15 -31.30 -19.36
CA LEU A 6 18.88 -32.03 -19.61
C LEU A 6 17.66 -31.87 -18.64
N ILE A 7 16.48 -31.67 -19.29
CA ILE A 7 15.05 -31.91 -18.90
C ILE A 7 14.48 -31.06 -17.73
N PHE A 8 13.24 -30.53 -17.69
CA PHE A 8 11.98 -30.72 -18.44
C PHE A 8 11.29 -29.35 -18.75
N PHE A 9 10.07 -29.18 -19.30
CA PHE A 9 8.96 -30.04 -19.78
C PHE A 9 8.26 -29.37 -21.01
N VAL A 10 7.25 -30.00 -21.65
CA VAL A 10 6.42 -29.43 -22.75
C VAL A 10 4.92 -29.75 -22.52
N LEU A 11 4.03 -28.80 -22.86
CA LEU A 11 2.54 -28.84 -22.97
C LEU A 11 1.74 -28.02 -21.92
N ALA A 12 0.96 -27.06 -22.44
CA ALA A 12 -0.46 -26.91 -22.13
C ALA A 12 -1.18 -26.28 -23.34
N VAL A 13 -2.32 -26.83 -23.71
CA VAL A 13 -3.20 -26.40 -24.82
C VAL A 13 -4.63 -26.39 -24.28
N VAL A 14 -5.55 -25.69 -24.96
CA VAL A 14 -7.00 -25.58 -24.66
C VAL A 14 -7.32 -24.56 -23.54
N GLY A 15 -8.29 -23.66 -23.71
CA GLY A 15 -9.14 -23.43 -24.88
C GLY A 15 -10.04 -22.19 -24.74
N GLY A 16 -10.60 -21.73 -25.85
CA GLY A 16 -11.56 -20.63 -25.87
C GLY A 16 -12.99 -21.10 -25.59
N PHE A 17 -13.75 -20.29 -24.87
CA PHE A 17 -15.20 -20.40 -24.79
C PHE A 17 -15.84 -19.29 -25.63
N ALA A 18 -16.68 -19.69 -26.58
CA ALA A 18 -17.58 -18.78 -27.27
C ALA A 18 -18.88 -18.67 -26.44
N PHE A 19 -19.27 -17.45 -26.07
CA PHE A 19 -20.60 -17.17 -25.54
C PHE A 19 -21.52 -16.80 -26.69
N ALA A 20 -22.67 -17.45 -26.78
CA ALA A 20 -23.67 -17.22 -27.83
C ALA A 20 -24.79 -16.32 -27.32
N GLU A 21 -25.24 -15.41 -28.18
CA GLU A 21 -26.41 -14.57 -27.94
C GLU A 21 -27.69 -15.41 -27.82
N ARG A 22 -28.63 -14.97 -26.96
CA ARG A 22 -30.03 -15.37 -27.07
C ARG A 22 -30.93 -14.18 -26.78
N GLY A 23 -31.42 -13.55 -27.85
CA GLY A 23 -32.42 -12.49 -27.74
C GLY A 23 -33.80 -13.03 -27.34
N GLY A 24 -34.57 -12.20 -26.65
CA GLY A 24 -35.97 -12.42 -26.31
C GLY A 24 -36.69 -11.08 -26.25
N SER A 25 -37.33 -10.71 -27.35
CA SER A 25 -38.20 -9.52 -27.40
C SER A 25 -39.62 -9.92 -27.04
N GLY A 26 -40.21 -9.26 -26.04
CA GLY A 26 -41.60 -9.42 -25.64
C GLY A 26 -42.17 -8.07 -25.22
N ASN A 27 -43.11 -7.55 -26.01
CA ASN A 27 -43.79 -6.28 -25.77
C ASN A 27 -45.30 -6.53 -25.83
N SER A 28 -46.00 -6.38 -24.71
CA SER A 28 -47.46 -6.40 -24.64
C SER A 28 -47.91 -5.42 -23.56
N ASN A 29 -48.78 -4.47 -23.93
CA ASN A 29 -49.36 -3.53 -22.98
C ASN A 29 -50.64 -4.10 -22.36
N ASN A 30 -50.89 -3.70 -21.11
CA ASN A 30 -52.21 -3.37 -20.57
C ASN A 30 -53.29 -4.48 -20.63
N SER A 31 -53.35 -5.27 -19.56
CA SER A 31 -54.57 -5.94 -19.10
C SER A 31 -54.66 -5.76 -17.59
N THR A 32 -55.84 -5.42 -17.08
CA THR A 32 -56.13 -5.43 -15.63
C THR A 32 -55.90 -6.84 -15.07
N THR A 33 -55.01 -6.95 -14.08
CA THR A 33 -54.49 -8.23 -13.57
C THR A 33 -55.42 -8.83 -12.53
N GLU A 34 -56.48 -9.51 -13.00
CA GLU A 34 -57.23 -10.44 -12.15
C GLU A 34 -56.45 -11.74 -12.00
N CYS A 35 -56.12 -12.14 -10.77
CA CYS A 35 -55.33 -13.35 -10.46
C CYS A 35 -56.18 -14.42 -9.72
N VAL A 36 -55.74 -15.68 -9.73
CA VAL A 36 -56.38 -16.78 -8.98
C VAL A 36 -55.38 -17.53 -8.09
N ILE A 37 -54.11 -17.58 -8.49
CA ILE A 37 -52.97 -18.13 -7.73
C ILE A 37 -51.74 -17.23 -7.91
N ASN A 38 -50.75 -17.35 -7.01
CA ASN A 38 -49.54 -16.51 -7.06
C ASN A 38 -48.71 -16.69 -8.35
N ASP A 39 -48.77 -17.88 -8.98
CA ASP A 39 -48.12 -18.13 -10.28
C ASP A 39 -48.73 -17.32 -11.45
N ASP A 40 -49.85 -16.63 -11.24
CA ASP A 40 -50.45 -15.69 -12.20
C ASP A 40 -49.84 -14.27 -12.13
N CYS A 41 -49.06 -13.97 -11.08
CA CYS A 41 -48.44 -12.66 -10.82
C CYS A 41 -46.94 -12.64 -11.20
N ASP A 42 -46.32 -11.46 -11.24
CA ASP A 42 -44.87 -11.35 -11.48
C ASP A 42 -44.05 -11.80 -10.25
N ALA A 43 -42.72 -11.96 -10.42
CA ALA A 43 -41.86 -12.74 -9.51
C ALA A 43 -41.69 -12.18 -8.08
N ASP A 44 -42.20 -10.98 -7.85
CA ASP A 44 -42.17 -10.17 -6.64
C ASP A 44 -43.58 -9.84 -6.09
N GLU A 45 -44.65 -10.36 -6.68
CA GLU A 45 -46.05 -10.15 -6.27
C GLU A 45 -46.71 -11.43 -5.72
N ILE A 46 -47.80 -11.29 -4.94
CA ILE A 46 -48.68 -12.40 -4.52
C ILE A 46 -50.15 -12.07 -4.80
N CYS A 47 -50.96 -13.09 -5.04
CA CYS A 47 -52.38 -12.92 -5.38
C CYS A 47 -53.24 -12.80 -4.10
N ILE A 48 -53.87 -11.64 -3.90
CA ILE A 48 -54.74 -11.33 -2.75
C ILE A 48 -56.10 -10.85 -3.26
N ASP A 49 -57.18 -11.54 -2.84
CA ASP A 49 -58.58 -11.26 -3.20
C ASP A 49 -58.89 -11.02 -4.70
N GLY A 50 -58.00 -11.49 -5.57
CA GLY A 50 -58.13 -11.43 -7.03
C GLY A 50 -57.28 -10.36 -7.70
N GLU A 51 -56.47 -9.58 -6.99
CA GLU A 51 -55.47 -8.67 -7.54
C GLU A 51 -54.05 -9.09 -7.08
N CYS A 52 -53.03 -8.81 -7.90
CA CYS A 52 -51.64 -9.03 -7.51
C CYS A 52 -51.15 -7.83 -6.69
N GLU A 53 -50.60 -8.08 -5.50
CA GLU A 53 -49.98 -7.06 -4.63
C GLU A 53 -48.49 -7.39 -4.43
N ASP A 54 -47.64 -6.35 -4.37
CA ASP A 54 -46.21 -6.46 -4.09
C ASP A 54 -45.98 -7.25 -2.79
N ASN A 55 -45.12 -8.27 -2.84
CA ASN A 55 -44.77 -9.13 -1.70
C ASN A 55 -43.73 -8.46 -0.78
N ASP A 56 -43.96 -7.17 -0.47
CA ASP A 56 -43.21 -6.40 0.50
C ASP A 56 -43.53 -6.90 1.92
N LEU A 57 -42.87 -7.98 2.32
CA LEU A 57 -42.70 -8.38 3.73
C LEU A 57 -41.81 -7.36 4.46
N GLY A 58 -42.30 -6.13 4.55
CA GLY A 58 -41.55 -4.93 4.89
C GLY A 58 -42.46 -3.76 5.26
N ASN A 59 -43.12 -3.88 6.42
CA ASN A 59 -43.65 -2.75 7.19
C ASN A 59 -44.84 -1.97 6.57
N ARG A 60 -46.05 -2.55 6.66
CA ARG A 60 -47.29 -1.76 6.58
C ARG A 60 -48.49 -2.30 7.39
N SER A 61 -48.33 -2.49 8.71
CA SER A 61 -49.35 -2.17 9.73
C SER A 61 -48.89 -2.48 11.17
N SER A 62 -49.21 -1.60 12.11
CA SER A 62 -49.35 -1.84 13.57
C SER A 62 -48.18 -2.48 14.36
N GLU A 63 -46.98 -1.87 14.34
CA GLU A 63 -45.90 -2.23 15.30
C GLU A 63 -45.89 -1.41 16.61
N ASN A 64 -46.74 -0.39 16.74
CA ASN A 64 -46.82 0.43 17.96
C ASN A 64 -48.07 0.17 18.83
N GLU A 65 -49.04 -0.65 18.38
CA GLU A 65 -50.24 -0.95 19.18
C GLU A 65 -50.05 -2.23 20.02
N CYS A 66 -50.45 -2.21 21.29
CA CYS A 66 -50.28 -3.31 22.24
C CYS A 66 -51.50 -3.51 23.15
N THR A 67 -51.61 -4.70 23.73
CA THR A 67 -52.64 -5.03 24.75
C THR A 67 -52.06 -5.55 26.06
N ALA A 68 -50.81 -6.03 26.04
CA ALA A 68 -50.01 -6.41 27.19
C ALA A 68 -48.51 -6.14 26.93
N ASP A 69 -47.69 -6.06 27.98
CA ASP A 69 -46.25 -5.81 27.88
C ASP A 69 -45.50 -6.83 27.01
N THR A 70 -46.00 -8.06 26.92
CA THR A 70 -45.43 -9.13 26.09
C THR A 70 -45.58 -8.89 24.59
N ASP A 71 -46.44 -7.96 24.19
CA ASP A 71 -46.65 -7.58 22.80
C ASP A 71 -45.53 -6.61 22.34
N CYS A 72 -44.79 -6.02 23.29
CA CYS A 72 -43.72 -5.06 23.05
C CYS A 72 -42.33 -5.72 23.04
N THR A 73 -41.61 -5.59 21.92
CA THR A 73 -40.21 -6.04 21.82
C THR A 73 -39.22 -5.01 22.36
N ASN A 74 -37.99 -5.44 22.63
CA ASN A 74 -36.84 -4.58 23.00
C ASN A 74 -37.00 -3.74 24.29
N GLY A 75 -37.47 -4.36 25.38
CA GLY A 75 -37.43 -3.76 26.73
C GLY A 75 -38.41 -2.60 26.95
N LYS A 76 -39.44 -2.52 26.12
CA LYS A 76 -40.58 -1.60 26.24
C LYS A 76 -41.73 -2.24 27.04
N VAL A 77 -42.66 -1.43 27.52
CA VAL A 77 -43.90 -1.86 28.21
C VAL A 77 -45.13 -1.23 27.55
N CYS A 78 -46.30 -1.83 27.74
CA CYS A 78 -47.53 -1.40 27.09
C CYS A 78 -48.28 -0.37 27.95
N ILE A 79 -48.32 0.88 27.49
CA ILE A 79 -48.96 2.00 28.18
C ILE A 79 -50.05 2.60 27.28
N ASN A 80 -51.29 2.61 27.76
CA ASN A 80 -52.47 3.15 27.04
C ASN A 80 -52.74 2.57 25.64
N GLY A 81 -52.15 1.40 25.32
CA GLY A 81 -52.24 0.78 24.00
C GLY A 81 -51.03 1.02 23.11
N GLU A 82 -49.99 1.73 23.58
CA GLU A 82 -48.74 1.94 22.85
C GLU A 82 -47.49 1.43 23.60
N CYS A 83 -46.46 0.98 22.88
CA CYS A 83 -45.23 0.44 23.46
C CYS A 83 -44.18 1.52 23.79
N GLU A 84 -44.05 1.89 25.06
CA GLU A 84 -43.14 2.93 25.56
C GLU A 84 -41.90 2.36 26.27
N ARG A 85 -40.79 3.13 26.30
CA ARG A 85 -39.53 2.74 26.96
C ARG A 85 -39.55 3.18 28.43
N PHE A 86 -39.18 2.28 29.34
CA PHE A 86 -39.23 2.55 30.78
C PHE A 86 -37.97 3.32 31.24
N GLU A 87 -38.02 4.66 31.24
CA GLU A 87 -36.99 5.49 31.86
C GLU A 87 -37.30 5.66 33.36
N ASN A 88 -36.38 5.17 34.18
CA ASN A 88 -36.60 5.01 35.61
C ASN A 88 -36.01 6.22 36.35
N GLU A 89 -36.75 7.34 36.35
CA GLU A 89 -36.39 8.55 37.11
C GLU A 89 -36.44 8.28 38.62
N THR A 90 -35.33 7.84 39.21
CA THR A 90 -35.06 8.09 40.62
C THR A 90 -34.46 9.48 40.75
N GLU A 91 -35.32 10.47 41.00
CA GLU A 91 -34.92 11.71 41.64
C GLU A 91 -34.16 11.38 42.94
N ASP A 92 -32.91 11.84 43.07
CA ASP A 92 -32.40 12.17 44.39
C ASP A 92 -31.47 13.38 44.31
N ASN A 93 -31.62 14.28 45.29
CA ASN A 93 -30.96 15.57 45.30
C ASN A 93 -29.58 15.47 45.95
N ASP A 94 -28.51 15.98 45.32
CA ASP A 94 -27.70 17.01 45.98
C ASP A 94 -26.63 17.71 45.11
N LYS A 95 -26.63 19.05 45.21
CA LYS A 95 -25.48 19.96 45.27
C LYS A 95 -24.27 19.74 44.32
N ASN A 96 -24.24 20.57 43.28
CA ASN A 96 -23.25 21.65 43.12
C ASN A 96 -21.79 21.34 43.55
N GLU A 97 -20.92 21.00 42.61
CA GLU A 97 -19.65 21.70 42.37
C GLU A 97 -19.08 21.35 40.97
N THR A 98 -18.13 22.15 40.49
CA THR A 98 -17.61 22.13 39.12
C THR A 98 -16.43 21.17 38.99
N GLU A 99 -16.62 20.02 38.34
CA GLU A 99 -15.56 19.03 38.06
C GLU A 99 -15.60 18.50 36.60
N ASP A 100 -15.87 19.37 35.64
CA ASP A 100 -15.60 19.07 34.21
C ASP A 100 -14.14 19.39 33.81
N GLU A 101 -13.36 20.09 34.67
CA GLU A 101 -11.94 20.39 34.42
C GLU A 101 -11.02 19.23 34.83
N CYS A 102 -10.23 18.71 33.89
CA CYS A 102 -9.31 17.59 34.08
C CYS A 102 -7.84 17.93 33.76
N SER A 103 -6.90 17.19 34.35
CA SER A 103 -5.47 17.30 34.04
C SER A 103 -4.88 15.99 33.51
N VAL A 104 -5.48 14.86 33.87
CA VAL A 104 -5.16 13.50 33.41
C VAL A 104 -6.44 12.66 33.37
N ASN A 105 -6.48 11.57 32.59
CA ASN A 105 -7.68 10.73 32.43
C ASN A 105 -8.18 10.07 33.74
N THR A 106 -7.36 10.01 34.80
CA THR A 106 -7.82 9.51 36.12
C THR A 106 -8.62 10.54 36.92
N ASP A 107 -8.69 11.77 36.43
CA ASP A 107 -9.54 12.84 36.99
C ASP A 107 -10.98 12.73 36.43
N CYS A 108 -11.19 11.91 35.39
CA CYS A 108 -12.49 11.65 34.77
C CYS A 108 -13.14 10.36 35.29
N ASP A 109 -14.47 10.29 35.20
CA ASP A 109 -15.24 9.08 35.47
C ASP A 109 -14.86 7.91 34.55
N ALA A 110 -15.27 6.70 34.93
CA ALA A 110 -15.17 5.53 34.06
C ALA A 110 -15.85 5.81 32.72
N ASP A 111 -15.18 5.41 31.64
CA ASP A 111 -15.57 5.57 30.23
C ASP A 111 -15.35 6.98 29.60
N LYS A 112 -14.75 7.91 30.35
CA LYS A 112 -14.30 9.23 29.86
C LYS A 112 -12.77 9.39 29.76
N ILE A 113 -12.32 10.31 28.90
CA ILE A 113 -10.90 10.69 28.72
C ILE A 113 -10.70 12.20 28.80
N CYS A 114 -9.53 12.63 29.27
CA CYS A 114 -9.22 14.05 29.43
C CYS A 114 -8.69 14.64 28.11
N LEU A 115 -9.47 15.52 27.47
CA LEU A 115 -9.13 16.19 26.22
C LEU A 115 -9.20 17.71 26.40
N ASN A 116 -8.10 18.41 26.11
CA ASN A 116 -7.95 19.87 26.24
C ASN A 116 -8.26 20.49 27.61
N GLY A 117 -8.42 19.66 28.65
CA GLY A 117 -8.82 20.09 29.98
C GLY A 117 -10.27 19.78 30.34
N GLU A 118 -11.03 19.12 29.46
CA GLU A 118 -12.41 18.67 29.69
C GLU A 118 -12.52 17.13 29.56
N CYS A 119 -13.44 16.51 30.32
CA CYS A 119 -13.68 15.05 30.29
C CYS A 119 -14.70 14.66 29.20
N GLU A 120 -14.22 14.22 28.05
CA GLU A 120 -15.03 13.77 26.91
C GLU A 120 -15.25 12.24 26.95
N ASP A 121 -16.42 11.78 26.50
CA ASP A 121 -16.74 10.35 26.36
C ASP A 121 -15.86 9.69 25.28
N ALA A 122 -15.34 8.49 25.54
CA ALA A 122 -14.27 7.90 24.74
C ALA A 122 -14.66 7.50 23.30
N ASP A 123 -15.97 7.46 22.99
CA ASP A 123 -16.52 6.86 21.78
C ASP A 123 -17.19 7.85 20.80
N GLU A 124 -17.35 9.14 21.15
CA GLU A 124 -17.99 10.13 20.25
C GLU A 124 -17.01 10.76 19.24
N ASN A 125 -16.52 9.95 18.29
CA ASN A 125 -15.92 10.48 17.06
C ASN A 125 -16.13 9.57 15.84
N GLU A 126 -17.35 9.05 15.69
CA GLU A 126 -17.78 8.45 14.43
C GLU A 126 -18.32 9.53 13.49
N THR A 127 -17.58 9.82 12.43
CA THR A 127 -18.15 10.48 11.24
C THR A 127 -19.07 9.50 10.53
N GLU A 128 -20.34 9.87 10.39
CA GLU A 128 -21.35 9.13 9.63
C GLU A 128 -20.86 8.87 8.19
N ASP A 129 -20.66 7.60 7.81
CA ASP A 129 -21.00 7.06 6.49
C ASP A 129 -20.80 5.53 6.41
N ASN A 130 -21.94 4.83 6.32
CA ASN A 130 -22.21 3.53 5.68
C ASN A 130 -21.04 2.52 5.45
N ASP A 131 -21.07 1.37 6.14
CA ASP A 131 -21.55 0.12 5.54
C ASP A 131 -21.61 -1.03 6.57
N GLU A 132 -22.63 -1.89 6.44
CA GLU A 132 -22.80 -3.07 7.30
C GLU A 132 -21.71 -4.12 7.04
N ASN A 133 -20.86 -4.41 8.03
CA ASN A 133 -20.18 -5.71 8.08
C ASN A 133 -19.82 -6.15 9.51
N GLU A 134 -19.71 -7.46 9.69
CA GLU A 134 -19.71 -8.18 10.97
C GLU A 134 -18.84 -7.58 12.08
N THR A 135 -19.44 -7.42 13.27
CA THR A 135 -18.78 -6.99 14.51
C THR A 135 -17.85 -8.08 15.06
N ASP A 136 -16.60 -8.07 14.59
CA ASP A 136 -15.51 -8.83 15.21
C ASP A 136 -15.13 -8.15 16.55
N ASP A 137 -15.45 -8.81 17.67
CA ASP A 137 -15.31 -8.30 19.04
C ASP A 137 -13.85 -7.92 19.37
N ASN A 138 -13.57 -6.62 19.29
CA ASN A 138 -12.26 -6.02 19.49
C ASN A 138 -11.75 -6.12 20.95
N SER A 139 -12.58 -6.58 21.90
CA SER A 139 -12.13 -6.90 23.26
C SER A 139 -11.20 -8.13 23.29
N THR A 140 -11.29 -9.02 22.29
CA THR A 140 -10.53 -10.28 22.24
C THR A 140 -9.05 -10.11 21.92
N GLY A 141 -8.64 -8.99 21.28
CA GLY A 141 -7.24 -8.70 20.95
C GLY A 141 -6.33 -8.66 22.18
N ARG A 142 -6.84 -8.15 23.32
CA ARG A 142 -6.09 -8.08 24.59
C ARG A 142 -5.95 -9.46 25.27
N VAL A 143 -6.62 -10.51 24.79
CA VAL A 143 -6.49 -11.89 25.30
C VAL A 143 -5.64 -12.76 24.38
N ARG A 144 -5.55 -12.44 23.08
CA ARG A 144 -4.87 -13.25 22.07
C ARG A 144 -3.36 -13.41 22.32
N TRP A 145 -2.63 -12.31 22.52
CA TRP A 145 -1.18 -12.33 22.83
C TRP A 145 -0.82 -13.10 24.11
N LEU A 146 -1.77 -13.22 25.06
CA LEU A 146 -1.56 -13.99 26.28
C LEU A 146 -1.46 -15.50 25.98
N LYS A 147 -2.09 -15.96 24.90
CA LYS A 147 -2.04 -17.34 24.42
C LYS A 147 -0.69 -17.64 23.74
N ASP A 148 -0.18 -16.68 22.99
CA ASP A 148 1.08 -16.81 22.23
C ASP A 148 2.32 -16.66 23.14
N CYS A 149 2.22 -15.87 24.22
CA CYS A 149 3.25 -15.76 25.25
C CYS A 149 3.33 -16.95 26.24
N VAL A 150 2.49 -17.98 26.09
CA VAL A 150 2.48 -19.17 26.94
C VAL A 150 3.01 -20.37 26.16
N ASP A 151 4.19 -20.84 26.58
CA ASP A 151 4.86 -22.01 25.99
C ASP A 151 3.98 -23.27 26.12
N ASP A 152 3.33 -23.63 25.02
CA ASP A 152 2.36 -24.73 24.91
C ASP A 152 2.99 -26.10 25.30
N SER A 153 4.31 -26.25 25.12
CA SER A 153 5.07 -27.42 25.59
C SER A 153 5.27 -27.38 27.11
N ALA A 154 5.56 -26.21 27.68
CA ALA A 154 5.63 -26.05 29.14
C ALA A 154 4.27 -26.32 29.82
N MET A 155 3.14 -25.89 29.24
CA MET A 155 1.80 -26.19 29.76
C MET A 155 1.46 -27.69 29.70
N ARG A 156 1.83 -28.39 28.61
CA ARG A 156 1.69 -29.85 28.52
C ARG A 156 2.52 -30.58 29.57
N ASN A 157 3.78 -30.17 29.77
CA ASN A 157 4.67 -30.72 30.80
C ASN A 157 4.14 -30.46 32.22
N LEU A 158 3.54 -29.29 32.47
CA LEU A 158 2.91 -28.96 33.76
C LEU A 158 1.73 -29.89 34.07
N ASN A 159 0.86 -30.13 33.08
CA ASN A 159 -0.27 -31.04 33.20
C ASN A 159 0.17 -32.49 33.43
N GLU A 160 1.24 -32.95 32.77
CA GLU A 160 1.79 -34.29 32.98
C GLU A 160 2.35 -34.46 34.40
N LEU A 161 3.12 -33.47 34.90
CA LEU A 161 3.65 -33.49 36.26
C LEU A 161 2.53 -33.42 37.32
N ALA A 162 1.49 -32.62 37.10
CA ALA A 162 0.32 -32.55 37.98
C ALA A 162 -0.44 -33.89 38.06
N MET A 163 -0.55 -34.62 36.94
CA MET A 163 -1.11 -35.96 36.91
C MET A 163 -0.26 -36.97 37.69
N LYS A 164 1.08 -36.95 37.51
CA LYS A 164 2.00 -37.81 38.27
C LYS A 164 1.95 -37.51 39.77
N LEU A 165 1.87 -36.24 40.16
CA LEU A 165 1.80 -35.83 41.56
C LEU A 165 0.55 -36.41 42.24
N ARG A 166 -0.62 -36.33 41.59
CA ARG A 166 -1.86 -36.94 42.11
C ARG A 166 -1.74 -38.47 42.26
N GLN A 167 -1.03 -39.15 41.36
CA GLN A 167 -0.79 -40.59 41.49
C GLN A 167 0.13 -40.92 42.66
N ALA A 168 1.20 -40.14 42.87
CA ALA A 168 2.10 -40.28 44.01
C ALA A 168 1.37 -40.03 45.35
N GLU A 169 0.51 -39.01 45.41
CA GLU A 169 -0.34 -38.70 46.57
C GLU A 169 -1.30 -39.85 46.92
N VAL A 170 -1.92 -40.50 45.92
CA VAL A 170 -2.77 -41.69 46.13
C VAL A 170 -1.96 -42.92 46.59
N ARG A 171 -0.70 -43.07 46.13
CA ARG A 171 0.21 -44.13 46.59
C ARG A 171 0.81 -43.87 47.97
N GLY A 172 0.78 -42.62 48.45
CA GLY A 172 1.40 -42.21 49.71
C GLY A 172 2.93 -42.05 49.65
N ASP A 173 3.52 -42.00 48.46
CA ASP A 173 4.97 -41.91 48.27
C ASP A 173 5.48 -40.48 48.53
N GLN A 174 5.97 -40.24 49.75
CA GLN A 174 6.41 -38.91 50.18
C GLN A 174 7.65 -38.41 49.43
N GLU A 175 8.53 -39.29 48.95
CA GLU A 175 9.77 -38.89 48.28
C GLU A 175 9.47 -38.44 46.83
N GLU A 176 8.64 -39.21 46.11
CA GLU A 176 8.15 -38.85 44.78
C GLU A 176 7.31 -37.55 44.81
N ILE A 177 6.49 -37.34 45.85
CA ILE A 177 5.69 -36.11 46.03
C ILE A 177 6.59 -34.87 46.19
N ILE A 178 7.69 -34.96 46.95
CA ILE A 178 8.62 -33.84 47.17
C ILE A 178 9.34 -33.51 45.87
N GLU A 179 9.83 -34.52 45.13
CA GLU A 179 10.51 -34.30 43.86
C GLU A 179 9.59 -33.67 42.81
N LEU A 180 8.38 -34.21 42.63
CA LEU A 180 7.41 -33.69 41.65
C LEU A 180 6.98 -32.26 41.98
N LYS A 181 6.83 -31.90 43.26
CA LYS A 181 6.55 -30.51 43.68
C LYS A 181 7.70 -29.56 43.30
N ALA A 182 8.95 -29.96 43.54
CA ALA A 182 10.12 -29.16 43.12
C ALA A 182 10.24 -29.02 41.60
N GLN A 183 9.90 -30.07 40.83
CA GLN A 183 9.87 -30.00 39.36
C GLN A 183 8.77 -29.05 38.85
N ILE A 184 7.57 -29.09 39.44
CA ILE A 184 6.46 -28.19 39.12
C ILE A 184 6.82 -26.73 39.44
N GLU A 185 7.40 -26.46 40.61
CA GLU A 185 7.82 -25.11 41.01
C GLU A 185 8.87 -24.53 40.06
N LYS A 186 9.89 -25.34 39.69
CA LYS A 186 10.91 -24.97 38.71
C LYS A 186 10.32 -24.69 37.32
N LEU A 187 9.31 -25.46 36.91
CA LEU A 187 8.64 -25.26 35.62
C LEU A 187 7.78 -23.98 35.63
N ASN A 188 7.02 -23.74 36.71
CA ASN A 188 6.24 -22.52 36.92
C ASN A 188 7.12 -21.26 36.90
N LEU A 189 8.29 -21.30 37.55
CA LEU A 189 9.25 -20.20 37.50
C LEU A 189 9.69 -19.92 36.06
N LYS A 190 10.05 -20.98 35.30
CA LYS A 190 10.47 -20.87 33.89
C LYS A 190 9.36 -20.31 32.99
N VAL A 191 8.11 -20.74 33.18
CA VAL A 191 6.95 -20.19 32.46
C VAL A 191 6.83 -18.71 32.77
N ARG A 192 6.79 -18.33 34.06
CA ARG A 192 6.66 -16.92 34.48
C ARG A 192 7.77 -16.03 33.91
N THR A 193 9.03 -16.46 33.94
CA THR A 193 10.13 -15.68 33.35
C THR A 193 9.94 -15.48 31.84
N ARG A 194 9.56 -16.54 31.10
CA ARG A 194 9.27 -16.42 29.66
C ARG A 194 8.09 -15.52 29.35
N THR A 195 7.01 -15.60 30.14
CA THR A 195 5.82 -14.75 29.95
C THR A 195 6.16 -13.27 30.20
N GLU A 196 6.95 -12.93 31.21
CA GLU A 196 7.39 -11.54 31.43
C GLU A 196 8.37 -11.05 30.35
N GLU A 197 9.31 -11.90 29.88
CA GLU A 197 10.16 -11.57 28.73
C GLU A 197 9.35 -11.30 27.46
N CYS A 198 8.29 -12.08 27.20
CA CYS A 198 7.39 -11.90 26.07
C CYS A 198 6.58 -10.60 26.22
N LYS A 199 6.01 -10.36 27.40
CA LYS A 199 5.26 -9.15 27.75
C LYS A 199 6.10 -7.88 27.58
N GLN A 200 7.36 -7.89 28.03
CA GLN A 200 8.27 -6.75 27.83
C GLN A 200 8.61 -6.51 26.35
N ARG A 201 8.75 -7.55 25.52
CA ARG A 201 8.94 -7.35 24.06
C ARG A 201 7.71 -6.72 23.42
N ASN A 202 6.52 -7.25 23.71
CA ASN A 202 5.27 -6.78 23.09
C ASN A 202 4.89 -5.36 23.55
N MET A 203 5.12 -5.00 24.82
CA MET A 203 4.91 -3.63 25.30
C MET A 203 5.80 -2.61 24.57
N ASN A 204 7.07 -2.94 24.35
CA ASN A 204 7.96 -2.07 23.59
C ASN A 204 7.51 -1.96 22.12
N LEU A 205 7.13 -3.08 21.50
CA LEU A 205 6.70 -3.12 20.09
C LEU A 205 5.46 -2.24 19.84
N GLY A 206 4.43 -2.35 20.69
CA GLY A 206 3.23 -1.51 20.58
C GLY A 206 3.52 -0.01 20.72
N LEU A 207 4.44 0.37 21.60
CA LEU A 207 4.88 1.76 21.74
C LEU A 207 5.52 2.27 20.44
N PHE A 208 6.45 1.50 19.85
CA PHE A 208 7.08 1.86 18.58
C PHE A 208 6.10 1.96 17.42
N VAL A 209 5.14 1.04 17.30
CA VAL A 209 4.10 1.08 16.25
C VAL A 209 3.23 2.33 16.41
N SER A 210 2.78 2.67 17.62
CA SER A 210 1.96 3.87 17.86
C SER A 210 2.68 5.20 17.53
N GLN A 211 4.01 5.25 17.66
CA GLN A 211 4.79 6.41 17.23
C GLN A 211 4.95 6.43 15.70
N ALA A 212 5.30 5.29 15.10
CA ALA A 212 5.45 5.18 13.64
C ALA A 212 4.15 5.46 12.87
N VAL A 213 2.97 5.17 13.45
CA VAL A 213 1.66 5.56 12.88
C VAL A 213 1.49 7.09 12.83
N LYS A 214 1.93 7.82 13.87
CA LYS A 214 1.86 9.30 13.88
C LYS A 214 2.81 9.90 12.84
N ASP A 215 3.98 9.30 12.67
CA ASP A 215 5.00 9.73 11.71
C ASP A 215 4.72 9.26 10.26
N LYS A 216 3.69 8.43 10.03
CA LYS A 216 3.22 7.97 8.71
C LYS A 216 2.71 9.13 7.82
N ASN A 217 2.25 10.23 8.42
CA ASN A 217 1.58 11.36 7.75
C ASN A 217 2.48 12.30 6.90
N GLY A 218 3.35 11.74 6.05
CA GLY A 218 3.92 12.48 4.90
C GLY A 218 5.39 12.23 4.57
N SER A 219 6.13 11.47 5.39
CA SER A 219 7.55 11.16 5.14
C SER A 219 7.72 9.71 4.66
N ALA A 220 8.34 9.54 3.50
CA ALA A 220 8.70 8.20 3.01
C ALA A 220 9.63 7.45 3.99
N SER A 221 10.47 8.17 4.74
CA SER A 221 11.29 7.57 5.81
C SER A 221 10.46 7.04 6.99
N GLY A 222 9.36 7.69 7.33
CA GLY A 222 8.46 7.23 8.41
C GLY A 222 7.69 5.97 7.98
N ILE A 223 7.22 5.94 6.74
CA ILE A 223 6.58 4.78 6.10
C ILE A 223 7.53 3.56 6.10
N VAL A 224 8.80 3.76 5.76
CA VAL A 224 9.84 2.73 5.80
C VAL A 224 10.07 2.17 7.23
N GLU A 225 10.11 3.03 8.25
CA GLU A 225 10.32 2.60 9.63
C GLU A 225 9.10 1.83 10.18
N TYR A 226 7.89 2.29 9.88
CA TYR A 226 6.63 1.59 10.16
C TYR A 226 6.63 0.17 9.59
N TYR A 227 7.01 0.00 8.32
CA TYR A 227 7.02 -1.32 7.69
C TYR A 227 8.17 -2.22 8.17
N LYS A 228 9.32 -1.66 8.59
CA LYS A 228 10.36 -2.42 9.29
C LYS A 228 9.86 -2.99 10.63
N LEU A 229 9.04 -2.25 11.36
CA LEU A 229 8.39 -2.73 12.59
C LEU A 229 7.37 -3.85 12.29
N LYS A 230 6.43 -3.65 11.35
CA LYS A 230 5.49 -4.71 10.94
C LYS A 230 6.19 -5.98 10.46
N LEU A 231 7.25 -5.87 9.65
CA LEU A 231 8.04 -7.04 9.25
C LEU A 231 8.65 -7.78 10.44
N SER A 232 9.09 -7.06 11.48
CA SER A 232 9.63 -7.67 12.69
C SER A 232 8.58 -8.44 13.50
N GLU A 233 7.34 -7.96 13.51
CA GLU A 233 6.18 -8.64 14.11
C GLU A 233 5.85 -9.92 13.34
N ILE A 234 5.63 -9.86 12.02
CA ILE A 234 5.29 -11.06 11.22
C ILE A 234 6.46 -12.05 11.17
N SER A 235 7.70 -11.59 11.42
CA SER A 235 8.86 -12.48 11.51
C SER A 235 8.86 -13.40 12.74
N GLN A 236 8.11 -13.00 13.78
CA GLN A 236 7.92 -13.73 15.04
C GLN A 236 6.70 -14.66 15.02
N GLU A 237 5.85 -14.57 13.99
CA GLU A 237 4.73 -15.50 13.80
C GLU A 237 5.25 -16.91 13.47
N ASP A 238 4.88 -17.88 14.31
CA ASP A 238 5.26 -19.30 14.21
C ASP A 238 4.40 -20.04 13.16
N ASN A 239 3.15 -19.63 12.96
CA ASN A 239 2.25 -20.22 11.97
C ASN A 239 2.60 -19.72 10.56
N LEU A 240 3.25 -20.59 9.77
CA LEU A 240 3.66 -20.30 8.40
C LEU A 240 2.52 -19.78 7.50
N THR A 241 1.29 -20.28 7.65
CA THR A 241 0.15 -19.84 6.84
C THR A 241 -0.24 -18.40 7.20
N LEU A 242 -0.44 -18.12 8.49
CA LEU A 242 -0.78 -16.79 8.98
C LEU A 242 0.31 -15.77 8.61
N ARG A 243 1.57 -16.13 8.79
CA ARG A 243 2.74 -15.34 8.38
C ARG A 243 2.75 -15.01 6.89
N LEU A 244 2.40 -15.97 6.02
CA LEU A 244 2.31 -15.74 4.58
C LEU A 244 1.18 -14.76 4.23
N ASP A 245 0.04 -14.87 4.91
CA ASP A 245 -1.10 -13.98 4.68
C ASP A 245 -0.85 -12.56 5.22
N MET A 246 -0.20 -12.42 6.38
CA MET A 246 0.28 -11.13 6.88
C MET A 246 1.29 -10.48 5.93
N LEU A 247 2.23 -11.24 5.34
CA LEU A 247 3.17 -10.72 4.35
C LEU A 247 2.47 -10.24 3.06
N ARG A 248 1.38 -10.91 2.64
CA ARG A 248 0.57 -10.48 1.48
C ARG A 248 -0.18 -9.19 1.77
N ALA A 249 -0.85 -9.10 2.92
CA ALA A 249 -1.56 -7.90 3.35
C ALA A 249 -0.60 -6.71 3.51
N LEU A 250 0.58 -6.94 4.10
CA LEU A 250 1.63 -5.92 4.22
C LEU A 250 2.08 -5.40 2.86
N ARG A 251 2.28 -6.28 1.87
CA ARG A 251 2.67 -5.87 0.52
C ARG A 251 1.60 -5.02 -0.15
N GLN A 252 0.33 -5.40 -0.02
CA GLN A 252 -0.80 -4.61 -0.54
C GLN A 252 -0.87 -3.22 0.10
N GLU A 253 -0.57 -3.10 1.39
CA GLU A 253 -0.49 -1.81 2.08
C GLU A 253 0.68 -0.94 1.54
N VAL A 254 1.87 -1.54 1.38
CA VAL A 254 3.04 -0.86 0.79
C VAL A 254 2.75 -0.38 -0.63
N ASP A 255 2.13 -1.22 -1.47
CA ASP A 255 1.75 -0.88 -2.84
C ASP A 255 0.73 0.28 -2.88
N ALA A 256 -0.19 0.34 -1.90
CA ALA A 256 -1.14 1.44 -1.76
C ALA A 256 -0.47 2.76 -1.34
N GLU A 257 0.46 2.73 -0.39
CA GLU A 257 1.23 3.92 0.01
C GLU A 257 2.14 4.43 -1.12
N ILE A 258 2.83 3.53 -1.84
CA ILE A 258 3.62 3.90 -3.02
C ILE A 258 2.72 4.60 -4.04
N ARG A 259 1.52 4.06 -4.32
CA ARG A 259 0.55 4.71 -5.21
C ARG A 259 0.16 6.09 -4.71
N SER A 260 -0.18 6.24 -3.44
CA SER A 260 -0.53 7.53 -2.82
C SER A 260 0.58 8.56 -2.97
N ILE A 261 1.83 8.20 -2.67
CA ILE A 261 3.00 9.09 -2.83
C ILE A 261 3.16 9.48 -4.31
N MET A 262 3.12 8.50 -5.21
CA MET A 262 3.30 8.71 -6.65
C MET A 262 2.19 9.54 -7.28
N GLU A 263 0.94 9.42 -6.81
CA GLU A 263 -0.20 10.19 -7.33
C GLU A 263 -0.16 11.63 -6.82
N ASN A 264 0.10 11.83 -5.51
CA ASN A 264 0.07 13.13 -4.85
C ASN A 264 1.30 14.01 -5.15
N LYS A 265 2.50 13.43 -5.39
CA LYS A 265 3.71 14.19 -5.71
C LYS A 265 3.91 14.36 -7.22
N ARG A 266 4.16 15.60 -7.66
CA ARG A 266 4.62 15.91 -9.03
C ARG A 266 6.12 15.71 -9.22
N GLU A 267 6.90 15.93 -8.17
CA GLU A 267 8.34 15.70 -8.13
C GLU A 267 8.62 14.57 -7.14
N ILE A 268 9.22 13.49 -7.63
CA ILE A 268 9.53 12.29 -6.85
C ILE A 268 11.05 12.16 -6.80
N ARG A 269 11.65 12.29 -5.61
CA ARG A 269 13.08 12.02 -5.41
C ARG A 269 13.27 10.53 -5.17
N GLN A 270 14.11 9.88 -5.97
CA GLN A 270 14.38 8.43 -5.83
C GLN A 270 14.95 8.12 -4.44
N GLU A 271 15.72 9.04 -3.86
CA GLU A 271 16.38 8.87 -2.57
C GLU A 271 15.37 8.79 -1.40
N GLU A 272 14.16 9.33 -1.57
CA GLU A 272 13.04 9.17 -0.63
C GLU A 272 12.39 7.78 -0.75
N MET A 273 12.36 7.21 -1.97
CA MET A 273 11.63 5.98 -2.30
C MET A 273 12.50 4.72 -2.33
N LYS A 274 13.84 4.83 -2.34
CA LYS A 274 14.80 3.72 -2.53
C LYS A 274 14.66 2.52 -1.57
N ASP A 275 14.06 2.74 -0.39
CA ASP A 275 13.84 1.71 0.65
C ASP A 275 12.46 1.02 0.46
N LEU A 276 11.62 1.51 -0.46
CA LEU A 276 10.29 1.01 -0.81
C LEU A 276 10.17 0.54 -2.27
N VAL A 277 10.97 1.12 -3.18
CA VAL A 277 10.94 0.90 -4.62
C VAL A 277 12.34 0.57 -5.12
N GLU A 278 12.52 -0.63 -5.67
CA GLU A 278 13.80 -1.05 -6.27
C GLU A 278 13.97 -0.49 -7.70
N LYS A 279 12.87 -0.41 -8.47
CA LYS A 279 12.88 -0.12 -9.90
C LYS A 279 11.76 0.84 -10.32
N PHE A 280 12.12 1.88 -11.06
CA PHE A 280 11.18 2.74 -11.79
C PHE A 280 11.23 2.46 -13.30
N GLU A 281 10.10 2.12 -13.91
CA GLU A 281 9.91 2.09 -15.38
C GLU A 281 9.11 3.32 -15.81
N ILE A 282 9.71 4.18 -16.63
CA ILE A 282 9.17 5.48 -17.04
C ILE A 282 8.82 5.40 -18.52
N ARG A 283 7.52 5.46 -18.81
CA ARG A 283 6.95 5.47 -20.17
C ARG A 283 6.29 6.82 -20.45
N ARG A 284 5.77 6.96 -21.67
CA ARG A 284 5.17 8.22 -22.18
C ARG A 284 3.81 8.55 -21.57
N ASP A 285 3.17 7.55 -20.98
CA ASP A 285 1.80 7.54 -20.45
C ASP A 285 1.75 7.05 -19.00
N LYS A 286 2.69 6.20 -18.59
CA LYS A 286 2.73 5.59 -17.25
C LYS A 286 4.11 5.62 -16.62
N ILE A 287 4.11 5.69 -15.29
CA ILE A 287 5.29 5.42 -14.45
C ILE A 287 4.96 4.21 -13.59
N LYS A 288 5.76 3.14 -13.70
CA LYS A 288 5.70 1.98 -12.83
C LYS A 288 6.79 2.08 -11.76
N ALA A 289 6.44 1.89 -10.50
CA ALA A 289 7.36 1.69 -9.38
C ALA A 289 7.13 0.27 -8.86
N ASP A 290 8.08 -0.62 -9.11
CA ASP A 290 7.95 -2.07 -8.93
C ASP A 290 6.66 -2.64 -9.53
N ASP A 291 5.60 -2.89 -8.75
CA ASP A 291 4.29 -3.37 -9.23
C ASP A 291 3.17 -2.31 -9.25
N VAL A 292 3.44 -1.11 -8.75
CA VAL A 292 2.50 0.02 -8.75
C VAL A 292 2.65 0.82 -10.03
N GLU A 293 1.53 1.15 -10.70
CA GLU A 293 1.54 1.94 -11.93
C GLU A 293 0.63 3.17 -11.79
N VAL A 294 1.15 4.34 -12.15
CA VAL A 294 0.41 5.63 -12.13
C VAL A 294 0.54 6.35 -13.47
N ASP A 295 -0.31 7.37 -13.68
CA ASP A 295 -0.18 8.24 -14.84
C ASP A 295 1.08 9.13 -14.79
N SER A 296 1.75 9.26 -15.93
CA SER A 296 3.01 10.02 -16.04
C SER A 296 2.86 11.53 -16.24
N ASP A 297 1.66 12.04 -16.59
CA ASP A 297 1.49 13.40 -17.07
C ASP A 297 2.03 14.48 -16.11
N ASN A 298 3.00 15.27 -16.60
CA ASN A 298 3.68 16.36 -15.88
C ASN A 298 4.44 15.94 -14.61
N ARG A 299 4.83 14.66 -14.49
CA ARG A 299 5.67 14.19 -13.37
C ARG A 299 7.17 14.31 -13.69
N THR A 300 7.95 14.52 -12.63
CA THR A 300 9.41 14.54 -12.65
C THR A 300 9.95 13.54 -11.63
N ILE A 301 10.83 12.63 -12.07
CA ILE A 301 11.65 11.83 -11.17
C ILE A 301 13.03 12.47 -11.09
N ILE A 302 13.55 12.64 -9.88
CA ILE A 302 14.86 13.22 -9.62
C ILE A 302 15.72 12.17 -8.93
N THR A 303 16.98 12.01 -9.36
CA THR A 303 17.91 11.05 -8.75
C THR A 303 19.37 11.52 -8.89
N GLU A 304 20.26 11.10 -7.99
CA GLU A 304 21.70 11.33 -8.10
C GLU A 304 22.44 10.14 -8.74
N ILE A 305 23.13 10.42 -9.85
CA ILE A 305 23.95 9.43 -10.59
C ILE A 305 25.35 9.99 -10.78
N ASN A 306 26.37 9.25 -10.28
CA ASN A 306 27.78 9.64 -10.33
C ASN A 306 28.09 11.04 -9.78
N GLY A 307 27.37 11.49 -8.75
CA GLY A 307 27.53 12.83 -8.16
C GLY A 307 26.80 13.96 -8.90
N LYS A 308 25.89 13.63 -9.82
CA LYS A 308 25.11 14.60 -10.61
C LYS A 308 23.62 14.37 -10.43
N GLU A 309 22.87 15.45 -10.21
CA GLU A 309 21.41 15.41 -10.21
C GLU A 309 20.90 15.20 -11.65
N VAL A 310 20.02 14.22 -11.82
CA VAL A 310 19.37 13.85 -13.07
C VAL A 310 17.86 14.03 -12.91
N GLU A 311 17.28 14.94 -13.68
CA GLU A 311 15.83 15.14 -13.75
C GLU A 311 15.26 14.34 -14.95
N ILE A 312 14.31 13.43 -14.72
CA ILE A 312 13.58 12.71 -15.75
C ILE A 312 12.15 13.23 -15.77
N LYS A 313 11.77 13.98 -16.81
CA LYS A 313 10.47 14.65 -16.94
C LYS A 313 9.62 14.00 -18.01
N VAL A 314 8.33 13.81 -17.74
CA VAL A 314 7.36 13.43 -18.77
C VAL A 314 6.47 14.63 -19.09
N LEU A 315 6.68 15.21 -20.27
CA LEU A 315 6.00 16.41 -20.74
C LEU A 315 5.40 16.14 -22.12
N ASN A 316 4.09 16.37 -22.29
CA ASN A 316 3.37 16.14 -23.56
C ASN A 316 3.62 14.73 -24.16
N ARG A 317 3.68 13.69 -23.31
CA ARG A 317 4.02 12.30 -23.67
C ARG A 317 5.41 12.10 -24.29
N GLN A 318 6.35 13.00 -23.99
CA GLN A 318 7.78 12.87 -24.31
C GLN A 318 8.57 12.78 -23.01
N ILE A 319 9.52 11.84 -22.95
CA ILE A 319 10.42 11.69 -21.81
C ILE A 319 11.67 12.52 -22.07
N LYS A 320 12.00 13.42 -21.15
CA LYS A 320 13.18 14.28 -21.20
C LYS A 320 14.10 14.00 -20.03
N ILE A 321 15.33 13.59 -20.31
CA ILE A 321 16.40 13.43 -19.32
C ILE A 321 17.22 14.71 -19.31
N LYS A 322 17.29 15.39 -18.17
CA LYS A 322 18.04 16.64 -18.00
C LYS A 322 19.17 16.46 -16.99
N VAL A 323 20.40 16.74 -17.43
CA VAL A 323 21.63 16.63 -16.62
C VAL A 323 22.48 17.87 -16.87
N GLU A 324 22.80 18.62 -15.81
CA GLU A 324 23.65 19.84 -15.87
C GLU A 324 23.22 20.84 -16.98
N GLY A 325 21.91 20.96 -17.22
CA GLY A 325 21.35 21.86 -18.25
C GLY A 325 21.37 21.30 -19.69
N THR A 326 21.84 20.07 -19.91
CA THR A 326 21.65 19.33 -21.16
C THR A 326 20.35 18.53 -21.09
N GLU A 327 19.44 18.70 -22.06
CA GLU A 327 18.23 17.87 -22.21
C GLU A 327 18.42 16.82 -23.31
N VAL A 328 17.89 15.61 -23.10
CA VAL A 328 17.86 14.51 -24.08
C VAL A 328 16.46 13.92 -24.14
N ASP A 329 15.92 13.79 -25.36
CA ASP A 329 14.65 13.11 -25.62
C ASP A 329 14.83 11.59 -25.63
N ALA A 330 13.91 10.86 -25.00
CA ALA A 330 13.90 9.40 -24.92
C ALA A 330 12.47 8.81 -25.10
N SER A 331 12.37 7.54 -25.50
CA SER A 331 11.09 6.83 -25.65
C SER A 331 10.60 6.12 -24.38
N GLU A 332 11.52 5.50 -23.64
CA GLU A 332 11.31 4.77 -22.40
C GLU A 332 12.62 4.82 -21.60
N ILE A 333 12.54 4.91 -20.28
CA ILE A 333 13.69 4.86 -19.37
C ILE A 333 13.37 4.00 -18.17
N THR A 334 14.30 3.14 -17.78
CA THR A 334 14.26 2.46 -16.48
C THR A 334 15.34 3.05 -15.58
N LEU A 335 15.00 3.31 -14.32
CA LEU A 335 15.94 3.66 -13.26
C LEU A 335 15.94 2.53 -12.23
N GLU A 336 17.09 1.87 -12.07
CA GLU A 336 17.28 0.74 -11.17
C GLU A 336 18.68 0.87 -10.55
N ASN A 337 18.79 0.78 -9.21
CA ASN A 337 20.07 0.84 -8.50
C ASN A 337 20.96 2.05 -8.93
N ASN A 338 20.38 3.25 -8.96
CA ASN A 338 21.00 4.51 -9.43
C ASN A 338 21.65 4.44 -10.83
N THR A 339 21.20 3.49 -11.67
CA THR A 339 21.65 3.31 -13.05
C THR A 339 20.46 3.50 -13.99
N LEU A 340 20.65 4.29 -15.05
CA LEU A 340 19.65 4.42 -16.10
C LEU A 340 19.83 3.33 -17.14
N PHE A 341 18.72 2.77 -17.60
CA PHE A 341 18.66 1.85 -18.72
C PHE A 341 17.67 2.37 -19.76
N TYR A 342 18.01 2.18 -21.03
CA TYR A 342 17.12 2.40 -22.17
C TYR A 342 16.99 1.08 -22.91
N ASN A 343 15.77 0.56 -23.06
CA ASN A 343 15.50 -0.78 -23.62
C ASN A 343 16.38 -1.88 -22.99
N GLY A 344 16.58 -1.84 -21.66
CA GLY A 344 17.44 -2.78 -20.93
C GLY A 344 18.96 -2.57 -21.11
N THR A 345 19.41 -1.60 -21.90
CA THR A 345 20.84 -1.27 -22.06
C THR A 345 21.24 -0.13 -21.12
N ALA A 346 22.24 -0.36 -20.27
CA ALA A 346 22.71 0.62 -19.28
C ALA A 346 23.40 1.84 -19.92
N ILE A 347 22.99 3.03 -19.51
CA ILE A 347 23.62 4.31 -19.87
C ILE A 347 24.79 4.56 -18.91
N LYS A 348 26.02 4.48 -19.42
CA LYS A 348 27.24 4.63 -18.59
C LYS A 348 27.83 6.03 -18.64
N THR A 349 27.69 6.72 -19.76
CA THR A 349 28.12 8.11 -19.95
C THR A 349 26.88 8.98 -19.98
N LEU A 350 26.75 9.90 -19.03
CA LEU A 350 25.62 10.83 -18.99
C LEU A 350 25.69 11.86 -20.14
N PRO A 351 24.55 12.47 -20.55
CA PRO A 351 24.52 13.39 -21.68
C PRO A 351 25.50 14.56 -21.60
N SER A 352 25.65 15.17 -20.42
CA SER A 352 26.55 16.31 -20.23
C SER A 352 28.03 15.91 -20.39
N ASP A 353 28.43 14.72 -19.91
CA ASP A 353 29.79 14.20 -20.07
C ASP A 353 30.13 13.87 -21.53
N ALA A 354 29.16 13.32 -22.27
CA ALA A 354 29.29 13.06 -23.70
C ALA A 354 29.52 14.36 -24.50
N LEU A 355 28.77 15.43 -24.20
CA LEU A 355 28.93 16.73 -24.84
C LEU A 355 30.22 17.45 -24.42
N PHE A 356 30.57 17.41 -23.13
CA PHE A 356 31.75 18.05 -22.56
C PHE A 356 33.04 17.57 -23.21
N ARG A 357 33.17 16.25 -23.44
CA ARG A 357 34.32 15.63 -24.12
C ARG A 357 34.65 16.26 -25.48
N TYR A 358 33.62 16.71 -26.21
CA TYR A 358 33.77 17.30 -27.54
C TYR A 358 33.56 18.81 -27.58
N LYS A 359 33.31 19.45 -26.43
CA LYS A 359 32.95 20.89 -26.32
C LYS A 359 31.77 21.27 -27.23
N ILE A 360 30.77 20.40 -27.31
CA ILE A 360 29.59 20.60 -28.15
C ILE A 360 28.48 21.25 -27.33
N LYS A 361 27.88 22.33 -27.85
CA LYS A 361 26.61 22.86 -27.36
C LYS A 361 25.48 22.28 -28.22
N ALA A 362 24.76 21.30 -27.68
CA ALA A 362 23.61 20.71 -28.34
C ALA A 362 22.48 21.74 -28.53
N LYS A 363 21.72 21.58 -29.61
CA LYS A 363 20.39 22.21 -29.81
C LYS A 363 19.28 21.23 -29.47
N GLU A 364 19.46 20.01 -29.95
CA GLU A 364 18.56 18.86 -29.84
C GLU A 364 19.46 17.65 -29.61
N MET A 365 19.04 16.73 -28.76
CA MET A 365 19.75 15.50 -28.45
C MET A 365 18.72 14.41 -28.19
N GLU A 366 18.85 13.31 -28.91
CA GLU A 366 17.90 12.18 -28.86
C GLU A 366 18.68 10.90 -28.51
N LEU A 367 18.07 10.03 -27.71
CA LEU A 367 18.63 8.73 -27.34
C LEU A 367 17.98 7.65 -28.22
N GLU A 368 18.76 7.03 -29.10
CA GLU A 368 18.31 5.97 -30.02
C GLU A 368 19.10 4.69 -29.78
N GLN A 369 18.45 3.53 -29.94
CA GLN A 369 19.13 2.24 -30.02
C GLN A 369 19.28 1.82 -31.48
N LYS A 370 20.52 1.57 -31.91
CA LYS A 370 20.89 1.26 -33.30
C LYS A 370 21.74 -0.01 -33.27
N GLU A 371 21.17 -1.10 -33.77
CA GLU A 371 21.71 -2.45 -33.58
C GLU A 371 21.88 -2.74 -32.07
N ASP A 372 23.01 -3.31 -31.65
CA ASP A 372 23.33 -3.60 -30.24
C ASP A 372 23.96 -2.39 -29.51
N ARG A 373 23.80 -1.16 -30.02
CA ARG A 373 24.40 0.04 -29.43
C ARG A 373 23.37 1.10 -29.08
N LEU A 374 23.59 1.73 -27.94
CA LEU A 374 22.83 2.87 -27.47
C LEU A 374 23.60 4.15 -27.81
N ILE A 375 22.98 5.03 -28.59
CA ILE A 375 23.63 6.21 -29.17
C ILE A 375 22.88 7.49 -28.84
N TYR A 376 23.64 8.54 -28.53
CA TYR A 376 23.17 9.91 -28.51
C TYR A 376 23.31 10.53 -29.90
N LYS A 377 22.20 11.03 -30.43
CA LYS A 377 22.12 11.74 -31.70
C LYS A 377 22.03 13.23 -31.43
N VAL A 378 23.15 13.92 -31.57
CA VAL A 378 23.34 15.31 -31.15
C VAL A 378 23.30 16.22 -32.36
N LYS A 379 22.29 17.11 -32.46
CA LYS A 379 22.29 18.21 -33.44
C LYS A 379 22.86 19.47 -32.80
N TYR A 380 23.82 20.11 -33.47
CA TYR A 380 24.50 21.30 -32.94
C TYR A 380 24.87 22.31 -34.05
N GLU A 381 25.17 23.54 -33.63
CA GLU A 381 25.63 24.61 -34.54
C GLU A 381 27.13 24.85 -34.36
N GLN A 382 27.88 24.88 -35.46
CA GLN A 382 29.29 25.27 -35.47
C GLN A 382 29.50 26.50 -36.37
N ARG A 383 30.13 27.55 -35.84
CA ARG A 383 30.54 28.72 -36.63
C ARG A 383 31.86 28.45 -37.35
N LYS A 384 31.90 28.70 -38.65
CA LYS A 384 33.03 28.42 -39.54
C LYS A 384 33.27 29.58 -40.49
N LYS A 385 34.50 29.75 -40.99
CA LYS A 385 34.83 30.69 -42.07
C LYS A 385 34.98 29.96 -43.39
N VAL A 386 34.00 30.09 -44.26
CA VAL A 386 34.03 29.49 -45.61
C VAL A 386 35.05 30.25 -46.46
N LEU A 387 36.06 29.53 -46.98
CA LEU A 387 37.19 30.08 -47.73
C LEU A 387 37.94 31.22 -47.01
N GLY A 388 37.83 31.32 -45.68
CA GLY A 388 38.40 32.41 -44.87
C GLY A 388 37.65 33.76 -44.95
N LEU A 389 36.71 33.92 -45.90
CA LEU A 389 36.06 35.20 -46.21
C LEU A 389 34.76 35.42 -45.43
N PHE A 390 33.88 34.42 -45.40
CA PHE A 390 32.51 34.57 -44.89
C PHE A 390 32.25 33.70 -43.67
N LYS A 391 31.69 34.28 -42.61
CA LYS A 391 31.25 33.53 -41.42
C LYS A 391 29.92 32.84 -41.73
N ALA A 392 29.88 31.52 -41.63
CA ALA A 392 28.68 30.70 -41.80
C ALA A 392 28.41 29.87 -40.54
N LYS A 393 27.14 29.54 -40.31
CA LYS A 393 26.70 28.55 -39.34
C LYS A 393 26.51 27.22 -40.06
N ALA A 394 27.25 26.18 -39.67
CA ALA A 394 26.96 24.81 -40.06
C ALA A 394 26.06 24.18 -39.00
N GLN A 395 24.91 23.63 -39.40
CA GLN A 395 24.22 22.61 -38.61
C GLN A 395 24.96 21.29 -38.80
N ARG A 396 25.26 20.59 -37.71
CA ARG A 396 25.96 19.30 -37.69
C ARG A 396 25.18 18.31 -36.85
N GLU A 397 25.40 17.04 -37.12
CA GLU A 397 24.78 15.92 -36.42
C GLU A 397 25.87 14.91 -36.07
N ALA A 398 26.01 14.59 -34.78
CA ALA A 398 26.98 13.61 -34.29
C ALA A 398 26.27 12.43 -33.63
N GLU A 399 26.74 11.21 -33.91
CA GLU A 399 26.36 10.01 -33.18
C GLU A 399 27.46 9.74 -32.13
N ILE A 400 27.10 9.67 -30.84
CA ILE A 400 28.03 9.42 -29.71
C ILE A 400 27.53 8.19 -28.93
N ASP A 401 28.40 7.20 -28.71
CA ASP A 401 28.07 5.99 -27.95
C ASP A 401 27.83 6.33 -26.47
N SER A 402 26.70 5.92 -25.88
CA SER A 402 26.38 6.21 -24.47
C SER A 402 27.10 5.28 -23.48
N SER A 403 27.79 4.24 -23.95
CA SER A 403 28.53 3.29 -23.12
C SER A 403 29.91 3.80 -22.74
N ASP A 404 30.57 4.54 -23.62
CA ASP A 404 31.95 5.00 -23.44
C ASP A 404 32.17 6.48 -23.80
N GLY A 405 31.17 7.17 -24.34
CA GLY A 405 31.22 8.58 -24.76
C GLY A 405 31.99 8.83 -26.05
N ASN A 406 32.27 7.81 -26.88
CA ASN A 406 33.02 7.98 -28.12
C ASN A 406 32.11 8.39 -29.29
N LYS A 407 32.51 9.45 -30.00
CA LYS A 407 31.85 9.90 -31.23
C LYS A 407 32.09 8.90 -32.36
N LEU A 408 31.01 8.27 -32.82
CA LEU A 408 30.98 7.29 -33.89
C LEU A 408 30.90 7.97 -35.27
N GLU A 409 30.07 9.01 -35.40
CA GLU A 409 29.86 9.73 -36.64
C GLU A 409 29.73 11.25 -36.40
N ASP A 410 30.06 12.06 -37.41
CA ASP A 410 29.96 13.52 -37.38
C ASP A 410 29.62 14.05 -38.78
N LYS A 411 28.32 14.06 -39.09
CA LYS A 411 27.75 14.54 -40.34
C LYS A 411 27.66 16.07 -40.35
N GLY A 412 27.85 16.65 -41.53
CA GLY A 412 27.72 18.10 -41.73
C GLY A 412 27.55 18.45 -43.21
N PRO A 413 27.33 19.74 -43.53
CA PRO A 413 27.12 20.19 -44.90
C PRO A 413 28.38 19.97 -45.72
N TRP A 414 28.24 19.56 -46.99
CA TRP A 414 29.38 19.23 -47.86
C TRP A 414 30.45 20.33 -47.90
N TRP A 415 30.09 21.60 -47.85
CA TRP A 415 31.03 22.72 -47.89
C TRP A 415 31.93 22.85 -46.65
N ILE A 416 31.72 22.07 -45.60
CA ILE A 416 32.47 22.21 -44.34
C ILE A 416 33.96 21.87 -44.48
N PHE A 417 34.36 21.07 -45.48
CA PHE A 417 35.79 20.84 -45.78
C PHE A 417 36.50 22.06 -46.38
N LEU A 418 35.74 23.02 -46.95
CA LEU A 418 36.24 24.30 -47.46
C LEU A 418 36.30 25.40 -46.38
N ALA A 419 36.00 25.06 -45.12
CA ALA A 419 35.77 26.04 -44.07
C ALA A 419 36.71 25.87 -42.86
N THR A 420 37.35 26.96 -42.44
CA THR A 420 38.27 26.99 -41.31
C THR A 420 37.56 27.28 -39.98
N ASN A 421 38.16 26.87 -38.86
CA ASN A 421 37.65 27.19 -37.52
C ASN A 421 37.74 28.70 -37.28
N ASP A 422 36.64 29.32 -36.84
CA ASP A 422 36.66 30.72 -36.44
C ASP A 422 37.19 30.86 -35.00
N LYS A 423 38.51 30.99 -34.86
CA LYS A 423 39.20 31.10 -33.56
C LYS A 423 38.69 32.22 -32.63
N SER A 424 37.89 33.17 -33.13
CA SER A 424 37.35 34.27 -32.33
C SER A 424 36.16 33.89 -31.44
N VAL A 425 35.87 32.60 -31.25
CA VAL A 425 34.72 32.11 -30.45
C VAL A 425 35.17 31.30 -29.22
N GLU A 426 36.42 30.83 -29.16
CA GLU A 426 36.95 30.03 -28.04
C GLU A 426 37.32 30.84 -26.77
N THR A 427 37.08 32.16 -26.75
CA THR A 427 37.49 33.06 -25.66
C THR A 427 36.36 33.94 -25.14
N ALA A 428 35.12 33.44 -25.17
CA ALA A 428 33.91 34.18 -24.77
C ALA A 428 32.98 33.36 -23.86
N GLU A 429 33.56 32.45 -23.07
CA GLU A 429 32.95 31.73 -21.95
C GLU A 429 33.77 31.98 -20.68
#